data_AF-A0A1Q3BK29-F1
#
_entry.id   AF-A0A1Q3BK29-F1
#
_cell.length_a   1.000
_cell.length_b   1.000
_cell.length_c   1.000
_cell.angle_alpha   90.00
_cell.angle_beta   90.00
_cell.angle_gamma   90.00
#
_symmetry.space_group_name_H-M   'P 1'
#
loop_
_entity.id
_entity.type
_entity.pdbx_description
1 polymer ?
#
loop_
_entity_poly.entity_id
_entity_poly.type
_entity_poly.pdbx_seq_one_letter_code
_entity_poly.pdbx_strand_id
1 'polypeptide(L)'
;MAKKMMEKFDKYWHVIHYVMGVANILDPKFKIKYCECFYPQIYGNDYCREDIDRIKNICYDLVFEYQSKQASSQSKASSNSSTKEVVPQYLNAFEVFMQK
;
A
#
# COMPACT_ATOMS: atom_id res chain seq x y z
N MET A 1 22.58 -5.99 26.84
CA MET A 1 22.47 -5.08 25.68
C MET A 1 21.36 -5.51 24.73
N ALA A 2 21.41 -6.73 24.16
CA ALA A 2 20.44 -7.22 23.18
C ALA A 2 18.95 -7.09 23.60
N LYS A 3 18.59 -7.48 24.83
CA LYS A 3 17.21 -7.38 25.33
C LYS A 3 16.62 -5.97 25.24
N LYS A 4 17.37 -4.95 25.67
CA LYS A 4 16.94 -3.54 25.62
C LYS A 4 16.81 -3.01 24.18
N MET A 5 17.58 -3.56 23.24
CA MET A 5 17.44 -3.22 21.83
C MET A 5 16.19 -3.86 21.22
N MET A 6 15.91 -5.12 21.57
CA MET A 6 14.70 -5.81 21.15
C MET A 6 13.43 -5.12 21.66
N GLU A 7 13.40 -4.73 22.94
CA GLU A 7 12.25 -4.00 23.53
C GLU A 7 11.94 -2.69 22.78
N LYS A 8 12.98 -1.98 22.30
CA LYS A 8 12.78 -0.79 21.47
C LYS A 8 12.30 -1.14 20.08
N PHE A 9 12.86 -2.19 19.48
CA PHE A 9 12.45 -2.66 18.16
C PHE A 9 10.96 -2.98 18.16
N ASP A 10 10.50 -3.86 19.06
CA ASP A 10 9.09 -4.26 19.15
C ASP A 10 8.17 -3.06 19.34
N LYS A 11 8.55 -2.12 20.22
CA LYS A 11 7.78 -0.90 20.49
C LYS A 11 7.52 -0.08 19.22
N TYR A 12 8.53 0.09 18.37
CA TYR A 12 8.37 0.90 17.15
C TYR A 12 7.82 0.07 15.99
N TRP A 13 8.22 -1.19 15.88
CA TRP A 13 7.81 -2.10 14.82
C TRP A 13 6.28 -2.17 14.71
N HIS A 14 5.56 -2.34 15.82
CA HIS A 14 4.09 -2.34 15.84
C HIS A 14 3.44 -1.04 15.33
N VAL A 15 4.16 0.08 15.33
CA VAL A 15 3.66 1.37 14.84
C VAL A 15 3.95 1.55 13.34
N ILE A 16 5.14 1.15 12.89
CA ILE A 16 5.64 1.51 11.55
C ILE A 16 5.61 0.39 10.52
N HIS A 17 5.36 -0.87 10.91
CA HIS A 17 5.44 -2.03 10.01
C HIS A 17 4.51 -1.92 8.79
N TYR A 18 3.29 -1.39 8.94
CA TYR A 18 2.40 -1.15 7.80
C TYR A 18 2.96 -0.12 6.82
N VAL A 19 3.53 0.99 7.32
CA VAL A 19 4.14 2.03 6.47
C VAL A 19 5.35 1.47 5.72
N MET A 20 6.16 0.63 6.39
CA MET A 20 7.25 -0.08 5.72
C MET A 20 6.73 -1.05 4.67
N GLY A 21 5.63 -1.77 4.94
CA GLY A 21 4.96 -2.62 3.97
C GLY A 21 4.54 -1.85 2.72
N VAL A 22 3.89 -0.69 2.90
CA VAL A 22 3.49 0.20 1.80
C VAL A 22 4.70 0.66 0.99
N ALA A 23 5.78 1.10 1.66
CA ALA A 23 7.00 1.52 0.99
C ALA A 23 7.62 0.39 0.15
N ASN A 24 7.60 -0.85 0.65
CA ASN A 24 8.08 -2.01 -0.10
C ASN A 24 7.21 -2.33 -1.32
N ILE A 25 5.89 -2.24 -1.21
CA ILE A 25 4.98 -2.46 -2.35
C ILE A 25 5.19 -1.41 -3.42
N LEU A 26 5.31 -0.13 -3.02
CA LEU A 26 5.54 0.98 -3.94
C LEU A 26 6.96 1.01 -4.53
N ASP A 27 7.91 0.28 -3.93
CA ASP A 27 9.24 0.09 -4.51
C ASP A 27 9.15 -0.80 -5.78
N PRO A 28 9.65 -0.33 -6.94
CA PRO A 28 9.61 -1.09 -8.18
C PRO A 28 10.32 -2.46 -8.16
N LYS A 29 11.21 -2.71 -7.18
CA LYS A 29 12.02 -3.93 -7.10
C LYS A 29 11.43 -5.01 -6.21
N PHE A 30 10.72 -4.64 -5.14
CA PHE A 30 10.40 -5.56 -4.04
C PHE A 30 8.93 -6.00 -4.01
N LYS A 31 8.00 -5.09 -4.37
CA LYS A 31 6.60 -5.42 -4.67
C LYS A 31 5.90 -6.21 -3.56
N ILE A 32 4.79 -6.85 -3.89
CA ILE A 32 3.98 -7.60 -2.95
C ILE A 32 4.63 -8.92 -2.52
N LYS A 33 5.44 -9.53 -3.41
CA LYS A 33 6.15 -10.79 -3.18
C LYS A 33 7.04 -10.71 -1.94
N TYR A 34 7.64 -9.55 -1.68
CA TYR A 34 8.43 -9.34 -0.47
C TYR A 34 7.57 -9.52 0.78
N CYS A 35 6.40 -8.88 0.85
CA CYS A 35 5.50 -9.03 1.99
C CYS A 35 5.06 -10.50 2.15
N GLU A 36 4.73 -11.17 1.05
CA GLU A 36 4.35 -12.60 1.04
C GLU A 36 5.48 -13.53 1.50
N CYS A 37 6.75 -13.16 1.31
CA CYS A 37 7.88 -13.96 1.80
C CYS A 37 8.20 -13.72 3.28
N PHE A 38 8.15 -12.47 3.76
CA PHE A 38 8.64 -12.11 5.10
C PHE A 38 7.58 -12.16 6.19
N TYR A 39 6.34 -11.77 5.91
CA TYR A 39 5.29 -11.73 6.93
C TYR A 39 4.96 -13.12 7.53
N PRO A 40 4.94 -14.23 6.75
CA PRO A 40 4.80 -15.56 7.33
C PRO A 40 5.91 -15.93 8.32
N GLN A 41 7.13 -15.44 8.09
CA GLN A 41 8.28 -15.71 8.97
C GLN A 41 8.22 -14.89 10.27
N ILE A 42 7.61 -13.71 10.23
CA ILE A 42 7.54 -12.78 11.38
C ILE A 42 6.32 -13.09 12.26
N TYR A 43 5.16 -13.31 11.65
CA TYR A 43 3.88 -13.44 12.36
C TYR A 43 3.26 -14.84 12.31
N GLY A 44 3.87 -15.76 11.56
CA GLY A 44 3.31 -17.08 11.31
C GLY A 44 2.24 -17.06 10.21
N ASN A 45 1.96 -18.24 9.66
CA ASN A 45 1.03 -18.40 8.52
C ASN A 45 -0.41 -17.98 8.83
N ASP A 46 -0.82 -18.05 10.10
CA ASP A 46 -2.21 -17.78 10.50
C ASP A 46 -2.54 -16.29 10.46
N TYR A 47 -1.57 -15.42 10.77
CA TYR A 47 -1.77 -13.98 10.92
C TYR A 47 -1.20 -13.17 9.75
N CYS A 48 -0.23 -13.72 9.01
CA CYS A 48 0.45 -12.97 7.94
C CYS A 48 -0.49 -12.47 6.84
N ARG A 49 -1.57 -13.20 6.56
CA ARG A 49 -2.50 -12.85 5.49
C ARG A 49 -3.27 -11.57 5.81
N GLU A 50 -3.72 -11.42 7.05
CA GLU A 50 -4.47 -10.24 7.50
C GLU A 50 -3.61 -8.97 7.40
N ASP A 51 -2.35 -9.06 7.80
CA ASP A 51 -1.41 -7.93 7.71
C ASP A 51 -1.08 -7.57 6.26
N ILE A 52 -0.83 -8.57 5.40
CA ILE A 52 -0.59 -8.34 3.97
C ILE A 52 -1.80 -7.67 3.33
N ASP A 53 -3.01 -8.18 3.58
CA ASP A 53 -4.25 -7.61 3.02
C ASP A 53 -4.48 -6.18 3.52
N ARG A 54 -4.16 -5.90 4.79
CA ARG A 54 -4.22 -4.54 5.33
C ARG A 54 -3.25 -3.59 4.62
N ILE A 55 -2.04 -4.03 4.31
CA ILE A 55 -1.07 -3.21 3.56
C ILE A 55 -1.59 -2.94 2.14
N LYS A 56 -2.16 -3.96 1.47
CA LYS A 56 -2.78 -3.79 0.14
C LYS A 56 -3.89 -2.74 0.20
N ASN A 57 -4.78 -2.83 1.17
CA ASN A 57 -5.88 -1.89 1.36
C ASN A 57 -5.38 -0.45 1.51
N ILE A 58 -4.35 -0.22 2.34
CA ILE A 58 -3.74 1.11 2.46
C ILE A 58 -3.21 1.59 1.10
N CYS A 59 -2.58 0.74 0.30
CA CYS A 59 -2.13 1.11 -1.03
C CYS A 59 -3.30 1.45 -1.99
N TYR A 60 -4.39 0.68 -1.97
CA TYR A 60 -5.57 1.00 -2.78
C TYR A 60 -6.20 2.32 -2.38
N ASP A 61 -6.33 2.59 -1.08
CA ASP A 61 -6.87 3.84 -0.55
C ASP A 61 -6.01 5.03 -1.01
N LEU A 62 -4.69 4.91 -0.96
CA LEU A 62 -3.76 5.94 -1.46
C LEU A 62 -3.94 6.21 -2.97
N VAL A 63 -4.08 5.15 -3.77
CA VAL A 63 -4.30 5.26 -5.21
C VAL A 63 -5.65 5.91 -5.51
N PHE A 64 -6.69 5.55 -4.77
CA PHE A 64 -8.03 6.11 -4.90
C PHE A 64 -8.08 7.59 -4.51
N GLU A 65 -7.45 7.97 -3.39
CA GLU A 65 -7.34 9.36 -2.97
C GLU A 65 -6.59 10.22 -3.99
N TYR A 66 -5.48 9.70 -4.53
CA TYR A 66 -4.69 10.40 -5.54
C TYR A 66 -5.51 10.69 -6.79
N GLN A 67 -6.31 9.73 -7.25
CA GLN A 67 -7.21 9.89 -8.39
C GLN A 67 -8.28 10.94 -8.12
N SER A 68 -8.92 10.86 -6.95
CA SER A 68 -9.97 11.79 -6.53
C SER A 68 -9.45 13.24 -6.51
N LYS A 69 -8.23 13.45 -6.01
CA LYS A 69 -7.55 14.75 -6.01
C LYS A 69 -7.21 15.24 -7.43
N GLN A 70 -6.74 14.36 -8.32
CA GLN A 70 -6.52 14.71 -9.73
C GLN A 70 -7.81 15.15 -10.43
N ALA A 71 -8.90 14.38 -10.28
CA ALA A 71 -10.19 14.69 -10.90
C ALA A 71 -10.74 16.05 -10.43
N SER A 72 -10.60 16.36 -9.14
CA SER A 72 -11.00 17.66 -8.56
C SER A 72 -10.12 18.84 -9.04
N SER A 73 -8.87 18.58 -9.43
CA SER A 73 -7.95 19.59 -9.95
C SER A 73 -8.22 19.86 -11.44
N GLN A 74 -8.57 18.82 -12.21
CA GLN A 74 -8.95 18.92 -13.62
C GLN A 74 -10.25 19.72 -13.81
N SER A 75 -11.22 19.56 -12.91
CA SER A 75 -12.52 20.24 -12.97
C SER A 75 -12.46 21.73 -12.61
N LYS A 76 -11.41 22.21 -11.95
CA LYS A 76 -11.15 23.66 -11.75
C LYS A 76 -10.52 24.34 -12.96
N ALA A 77 -9.86 23.57 -13.85
CA ALA A 77 -9.21 24.09 -15.04
C ALA A 77 -10.09 24.06 -16.30
N SER A 78 -11.15 23.24 -16.32
CA SER A 78 -12.06 23.12 -17.47
C SER A 78 -13.49 23.51 -17.13
N SER A 79 -13.83 24.76 -17.42
CA SER A 79 -15.18 25.10 -17.86
C SER A 79 -15.38 24.53 -19.26
N ASN A 80 -15.72 23.24 -19.36
CA ASN A 80 -16.63 22.66 -20.37
C ASN A 80 -16.73 21.13 -20.22
N SER A 81 -17.98 20.68 -20.13
CA SER A 81 -18.55 19.34 -20.17
C SER A 81 -17.67 18.15 -20.57
N SER A 82 -17.58 17.13 -19.72
CA SER A 82 -18.19 15.80 -19.95
C SER A 82 -17.88 14.87 -18.77
N THR A 83 -18.91 14.48 -18.02
CA THR A 83 -18.85 13.43 -17.01
C THR A 83 -18.56 12.09 -17.70
N LYS A 84 -17.32 11.63 -17.63
CA LYS A 84 -16.97 10.22 -17.88
C LYS A 84 -16.66 9.60 -16.53
N GLU A 85 -17.30 8.50 -16.21
CA GLU A 85 -16.99 7.69 -15.02
C GLU A 85 -15.48 7.38 -15.01
N VAL A 86 -14.75 7.90 -14.00
CA VAL A 86 -13.27 7.98 -14.03
C VAL A 86 -12.58 6.73 -13.48
N VAL A 87 -13.29 5.74 -12.92
CA VAL A 87 -12.63 4.55 -12.34
C VAL A 87 -13.07 3.29 -13.08
N PRO A 88 -12.21 2.76 -13.99
CA PRO A 88 -11.48 1.53 -13.64
C PRO A 88 -10.08 1.33 -14.27
N GLN A 89 -9.43 2.34 -14.86
CA GLN A 89 -8.17 2.09 -15.60
C GLN A 89 -6.91 2.03 -14.73
N TYR A 90 -6.78 2.93 -13.74
CA TYR A 90 -5.59 3.01 -12.88
C TYR A 90 -5.54 1.93 -11.79
N LEU A 91 -6.69 1.48 -11.28
CA LEU A 91 -6.73 0.35 -10.34
C LEU A 91 -6.25 -0.93 -11.03
N ASN A 92 -6.70 -1.20 -12.25
CA ASN A 92 -6.20 -2.33 -13.05
C ASN A 92 -4.70 -2.21 -13.34
N ALA A 93 -4.19 -1.00 -13.59
CA ALA A 93 -2.74 -0.78 -13.76
C ALA A 93 -1.96 -1.01 -12.46
N PHE A 94 -2.53 -0.64 -11.30
CA PHE A 94 -1.92 -0.85 -10.00
C PHE A 94 -1.87 -2.33 -9.61
N GLU A 95 -2.91 -3.11 -9.92
CA GLU A 95 -2.88 -4.58 -9.79
C GLU A 95 -1.72 -5.20 -10.58
N VAL A 96 -1.59 -4.81 -11.85
CA VAL A 96 -0.49 -5.27 -12.70
C VAL A 96 0.87 -4.83 -12.15
N PHE A 97 0.95 -3.63 -11.57
CA PHE A 97 2.16 -3.15 -10.91
C PHE A 97 2.52 -4.01 -9.70
N MET A 98 1.55 -4.47 -8.90
CA MET A 98 1.82 -5.29 -7.72
C MET A 98 2.30 -6.70 -8.06
N GLN A 99 1.88 -7.26 -9.21
CA GLN A 99 2.21 -8.64 -9.60
C GLN A 99 3.55 -8.82 -10.33
N LYS A 100 4.05 -7.76 -10.99
CA LYS A 100 5.35 -7.77 -11.69
C LYS A 100 6.49 -7.70 -10.68
#